data_AF-A0A1D2IXQ0-F1
#
_entry.id   AF-A0A1D2IXQ0-F1
#
_cell.length_a   1.000
_cell.length_b   1.000
_cell.length_c   1.000
_cell.angle_alpha   90.00
_cell.angle_beta   90.00
_cell.angle_gamma   90.00
#
_symmetry.space_group_name_H-M   'P 1'
#
loop_
_entity.id
_entity.type
_entity.pdbx_description
1 polymer ?
#
loop_
_entity_poly.entity_id
_entity_poly.type
_entity_poly.pdbx_seq_one_letter_code
_entity_poly.pdbx_strand_id
1 'polypeptide(L)'
;MNKDNRKELIRAYKEKSPDAGVYRFISTKSGKSLIDNTMDLKGIANKLAFGVKIGAGNMLPPEMAKEAKEHGIDTIQFEILEKVDIKPEMTKEDIKEENDVLLSLWLEREDI
;
A
#
# COMPACT_ATOMS: atom_id res chain seq x y z
N MET A 1 12.15 -26.64 -15.92
CA MET A 1 11.82 -25.27 -15.47
C MET A 1 13.11 -24.46 -15.51
N ASN A 2 13.23 -23.57 -16.49
CA ASN A 2 14.52 -23.05 -16.97
C ASN A 2 15.06 -21.92 -16.07
N LYS A 3 16.32 -21.99 -15.63
CA LYS A 3 16.95 -21.00 -14.72
C LYS A 3 17.02 -19.59 -15.33
N ASP A 4 16.94 -19.48 -16.66
CA ASP A 4 17.03 -18.22 -17.40
C ASP A 4 15.77 -17.35 -17.21
N ASN A 5 14.58 -17.95 -17.20
CA ASN A 5 13.31 -17.24 -16.92
C ASN A 5 13.31 -16.56 -15.53
N ARG A 6 13.93 -17.18 -14.51
CA ARG A 6 13.96 -16.59 -13.16
C ARG A 6 14.84 -15.34 -13.10
N LYS A 7 15.96 -15.33 -13.82
CA LYS A 7 16.87 -14.17 -13.86
C LYS A 7 16.27 -13.01 -14.62
N GLU A 8 15.61 -13.28 -15.75
CA GLU A 8 14.90 -12.27 -16.54
C GLU A 8 13.72 -11.68 -15.77
N LEU A 9 12.93 -12.50 -15.07
CA LEU A 9 11.84 -12.02 -14.20
C LEU A 9 12.36 -11.17 -13.04
N ILE A 10 13.47 -11.56 -12.39
CA ILE A 10 14.10 -10.75 -11.34
C ILE A 10 14.64 -9.44 -11.90
N ARG A 11 15.21 -9.45 -13.11
CA ARG A 11 15.73 -8.24 -13.77
C ARG A 11 14.60 -7.29 -14.17
N ALA A 12 13.55 -7.79 -14.81
CA ALA A 12 12.36 -7.02 -15.15
C ALA A 12 11.66 -6.46 -13.88
N TYR A 13 11.69 -7.19 -12.77
CA TYR A 13 11.21 -6.71 -11.48
C TYR A 13 12.08 -5.59 -10.90
N LYS A 14 13.41 -5.65 -11.10
CA LYS A 14 14.36 -4.62 -10.68
C LYS A 14 14.35 -3.37 -11.57
N GLU A 15 13.98 -3.52 -12.84
CA GLU A 15 13.94 -2.43 -13.83
C GLU A 15 12.62 -1.64 -13.80
N LYS A 16 11.59 -2.13 -13.11
CA LYS A 16 10.34 -1.38 -12.96
C LYS A 16 10.45 -0.39 -11.82
N SER A 17 10.22 0.89 -12.10
CA SER A 17 10.09 1.92 -11.06
C SER A 17 9.04 1.49 -10.02
N PRO A 18 9.31 1.68 -8.71
CA PRO A 18 8.36 1.41 -7.65
C PRO A 18 7.00 2.08 -7.90
N ASP A 19 5.91 1.49 -7.43
CA ASP A 19 4.58 2.14 -7.41
C ASP A 19 4.40 2.72 -6.01
N ALA A 20 5.23 3.70 -5.66
CA ALA A 20 5.33 4.26 -4.32
C ALA A 20 4.30 5.38 -4.08
N GLY A 21 3.81 5.48 -2.85
CA GLY A 21 2.91 6.55 -2.44
C GLY A 21 2.27 6.33 -1.08
N VAL A 22 1.47 7.32 -0.70
CA VAL A 22 0.65 7.34 0.51
C VAL A 22 -0.75 6.82 0.17
N TYR A 23 -1.27 5.98 1.05
CA TYR A 23 -2.59 5.38 0.91
C TYR A 23 -3.34 5.45 2.23
N ARG A 24 -4.64 5.16 2.17
CA ARG A 24 -5.42 4.84 3.38
C ARG A 24 -6.21 3.56 3.23
N PHE A 25 -6.39 2.90 4.35
CA PHE A 25 -7.53 2.02 4.56
C PHE A 25 -8.59 2.76 5.37
N ILE A 26 -9.86 2.65 4.96
CA ILE A 26 -10.98 3.23 5.71
C ILE A 26 -12.11 2.22 5.86
N SER A 27 -12.65 2.12 7.08
CA SER A 27 -13.87 1.35 7.37
C SER A 27 -15.09 2.19 7.02
N THR A 28 -15.87 1.74 6.04
CA THR A 28 -17.14 2.40 5.68
C THR A 28 -18.24 2.25 6.73
N LYS A 29 -18.02 1.42 7.77
CA LYS A 29 -18.98 1.25 8.89
C LYS A 29 -18.68 2.15 10.07
N SER A 30 -17.42 2.24 10.49
CA SER A 30 -17.02 3.01 11.66
C SER A 30 -16.46 4.40 11.30
N GLY A 31 -16.05 4.60 10.05
CA GLY A 31 -15.28 5.77 9.62
C GLY A 31 -13.81 5.72 10.04
N LYS A 32 -13.37 4.66 10.74
CA LYS A 32 -11.97 4.54 11.17
C LYS A 32 -11.06 4.45 9.96
N SER A 33 -10.05 5.32 9.95
CA SER A 33 -9.06 5.44 8.87
C SER A 33 -7.67 5.11 9.41
N LEU A 34 -6.84 4.50 8.57
CA LEU A 34 -5.41 4.33 8.77
C LEU A 34 -4.69 4.85 7.53
N ILE A 35 -3.81 5.83 7.71
CA ILE A 35 -2.95 6.39 6.67
C ILE A 35 -1.54 5.83 6.83
N ASP A 36 -0.93 5.40 5.73
CA ASP A 36 0.42 4.84 5.72
C ASP A 36 1.02 4.99 4.31
N ASN A 37 2.32 4.71 4.17
CA ASN A 37 3.01 4.74 2.88
C ASN A 37 3.51 3.35 2.45
N THR A 38 3.81 3.21 1.18
CA THR A 38 4.42 1.99 0.65
C THR A 38 5.22 2.25 -0.61
N MET A 39 6.17 1.35 -0.92
CA MET A 39 6.87 1.32 -2.21
C MET A 39 6.13 0.45 -3.26
N ASP A 40 5.04 -0.21 -2.88
CA ASP A 40 4.25 -1.11 -3.72
C ASP A 40 2.74 -0.98 -3.41
N LEU A 41 2.12 0.11 -3.88
CA LEU A 41 0.70 0.39 -3.73
C LEU A 41 -0.16 -0.76 -4.28
N LYS A 42 0.24 -1.32 -5.43
CA LYS A 42 -0.41 -2.49 -6.02
C LYS A 42 -0.39 -3.70 -5.08
N GLY A 43 0.74 -3.96 -4.42
CA GLY A 43 0.88 -5.00 -3.41
C GLY A 43 -0.10 -4.83 -2.25
N ILE A 44 -0.28 -3.61 -1.76
CA ILE A 44 -1.23 -3.29 -0.68
C ILE A 44 -2.68 -3.47 -1.15
N ALA A 45 -3.05 -2.96 -2.32
CA ALA A 45 -4.39 -3.15 -2.89
C ALA A 45 -4.73 -4.65 -3.09
N ASN A 46 -3.75 -5.43 -3.57
CA ASN A 46 -3.91 -6.88 -3.76
C ASN A 46 -4.11 -7.63 -2.45
N LYS A 47 -3.47 -7.19 -1.35
CA LYS A 47 -3.75 -7.74 -0.02
C LYS A 47 -5.25 -7.56 0.25
N LEU A 48 -5.77 -6.35 0.28
CA LEU A 48 -7.20 -6.11 0.54
C LEU A 48 -8.11 -6.96 -0.36
N ALA A 49 -7.87 -6.95 -1.67
CA ALA A 49 -8.66 -7.72 -2.63
C ALA A 49 -8.64 -9.23 -2.33
N PHE A 50 -7.49 -9.78 -1.93
CA PHE A 50 -7.37 -11.18 -1.55
C PHE A 50 -8.19 -11.49 -0.28
N GLY A 51 -8.11 -10.65 0.75
CA GLY A 51 -8.89 -10.87 1.96
C GLY A 51 -10.38 -10.72 1.77
N VAL A 52 -10.83 -9.80 0.92
CA VAL A 52 -12.24 -9.74 0.50
C VAL A 52 -12.64 -11.06 -0.15
N LYS A 53 -11.80 -11.60 -1.05
CA LYS A 53 -12.05 -12.87 -1.73
C LYS A 53 -12.14 -14.07 -0.76
N ILE A 54 -11.34 -14.09 0.31
CA ILE A 54 -11.31 -15.19 1.28
C ILE A 54 -12.12 -14.92 2.57
N GLY A 55 -12.75 -13.75 2.69
CA GLY A 55 -13.50 -13.34 3.87
C GLY A 55 -12.64 -13.09 5.13
N ALA A 56 -11.37 -12.71 4.99
CA ALA A 56 -10.45 -12.55 6.11
C ALA A 56 -9.60 -11.27 6.02
N GLY A 57 -9.49 -10.53 7.14
CA GLY A 57 -8.74 -9.27 7.22
C GLY A 57 -7.35 -9.37 7.85
N ASN A 58 -6.86 -10.57 8.19
CA ASN A 58 -5.62 -10.79 8.94
C ASN A 58 -4.32 -10.35 8.23
N MET A 59 -4.39 -10.08 6.92
CA MET A 59 -3.29 -9.55 6.11
C MET A 59 -3.20 -8.01 6.12
N LEU A 60 -4.22 -7.33 6.66
CA LEU A 60 -4.24 -5.88 6.83
C LEU A 60 -3.46 -5.50 8.10
N PRO A 61 -3.07 -4.21 8.24
CA PRO A 61 -2.52 -3.71 9.49
C PRO A 61 -3.42 -4.03 10.69
N PRO A 62 -2.88 -4.23 11.91
CA PRO A 62 -3.63 -4.74 13.07
C PRO A 62 -4.93 -3.98 13.36
N GLU A 63 -4.91 -2.65 13.19
CA GLU A 63 -6.07 -1.79 13.40
C GLU A 63 -7.20 -2.09 12.42
N MET A 64 -6.87 -2.24 11.14
CA MET A 64 -7.85 -2.54 10.09
C MET A 64 -8.26 -4.01 10.08
N ALA A 65 -7.40 -4.91 10.55
CA ALA A 65 -7.76 -6.30 10.80
C ALA A 65 -8.81 -6.42 11.92
N LYS A 66 -8.73 -5.57 12.95
CA LYS A 66 -9.75 -5.47 14.01
C LYS A 66 -11.08 -4.95 13.45
N GLU A 67 -11.04 -3.86 12.68
CA GLU A 67 -12.23 -3.32 12.00
C GLU A 67 -12.88 -4.37 11.09
N ALA A 68 -12.09 -5.07 10.27
CA ALA A 68 -12.58 -6.12 9.39
C ALA A 68 -13.19 -7.30 10.15
N LYS A 69 -12.67 -7.63 11.34
CA LYS A 69 -13.21 -8.68 12.21
C LYS A 69 -14.55 -8.27 12.82
N GLU A 70 -14.72 -7.00 13.16
CA GLU A 70 -15.93 -6.48 13.80
C GLU A 70 -17.05 -6.21 12.80
N HIS A 71 -16.70 -5.66 11.64
CA HIS A 71 -17.67 -5.12 10.68
C HIS A 71 -17.70 -5.86 9.33
N GLY A 72 -16.74 -6.73 9.05
CA GLY A 72 -16.59 -7.43 7.77
C GLY A 72 -15.50 -6.81 6.90
N ILE A 73 -14.72 -7.65 6.21
CA ILE A 73 -13.62 -7.21 5.34
C ILE A 73 -14.10 -6.45 4.09
N ASP A 74 -15.33 -6.70 3.65
CA ASP A 74 -16.00 -5.99 2.55
C ASP A 74 -16.31 -4.52 2.89
N THR A 75 -16.25 -4.15 4.17
CA THR A 75 -16.44 -2.77 4.62
C THR A 75 -15.17 -1.93 4.56
N ILE A 76 -14.01 -2.56 4.39
CA ILE A 76 -12.71 -1.89 4.30
C ILE A 76 -12.47 -1.48 2.85
N GLN A 77 -12.17 -0.20 2.65
CA GLN A 77 -11.77 0.35 1.36
C GLN A 77 -10.29 0.74 1.36
N PHE A 78 -9.66 0.63 0.20
CA PHE A 78 -8.30 1.10 -0.05
C PHE A 78 -8.36 2.30 -0.99
N GLU A 79 -7.69 3.37 -0.61
CA GLU A 79 -7.61 4.58 -1.41
C GLU A 79 -6.16 5.03 -1.52
N ILE A 80 -5.76 5.44 -2.71
CA ILE A 80 -4.46 6.08 -2.94
C ILE A 80 -4.68 7.56 -2.69
N LEU A 81 -3.95 8.11 -1.72
CA LEU A 81 -4.04 9.52 -1.36
C LEU A 81 -3.10 10.35 -2.23
N GLU A 82 -1.87 9.89 -2.40
CA GLU A 82 -0.87 10.55 -3.22
C GLU A 82 0.21 9.57 -3.69
N LYS A 83 0.71 9.76 -4.92
CA LYS A 83 1.81 8.97 -5.47
C LYS A 83 3.09 9.79 -5.46
N VAL A 84 4.22 9.13 -5.23
CA VAL A 84 5.53 9.76 -5.43
C VAL A 84 5.72 10.06 -6.92
N ASP A 85 6.07 11.29 -7.26
CA ASP A 85 6.47 11.67 -8.61
C ASP A 85 7.90 11.20 -8.91
N ILE A 86 8.02 9.93 -9.30
CA ILE A 86 9.33 9.28 -9.48
C ILE A 86 9.99 9.75 -10.77
N LYS A 87 11.13 10.43 -10.63
CA LYS A 87 11.96 10.89 -11.75
C LYS A 87 13.06 9.86 -12.08
N PRO A 88 13.53 9.78 -13.34
CA PRO A 88 14.54 8.79 -13.75
C PRO A 88 15.86 8.83 -12.96
N GLU A 89 16.23 10.01 -12.45
CA GLU A 89 17.43 10.25 -11.66
C GLU A 89 17.31 9.84 -10.18
N MET A 90 16.09 9.60 -9.69
CA MET A 90 15.87 9.24 -8.29
C MET A 90 16.34 7.81 -8.01
N THR A 91 17.12 7.67 -6.96
CA THR A 91 17.47 6.38 -6.38
C THR A 91 16.29 5.83 -5.56
N LYS A 92 16.39 4.56 -5.17
CA LYS A 92 15.39 3.95 -4.28
C LYS A 92 15.30 4.65 -2.92
N GLU A 93 16.41 5.20 -2.42
CA GLU A 93 16.40 5.94 -1.15
C GLU A 93 15.70 7.29 -1.32
N ASP A 94 15.97 8.02 -2.41
CA ASP A 94 15.29 9.29 -2.71
C ASP A 94 13.76 9.10 -2.79
N ILE A 95 13.31 8.02 -3.43
CA ILE A 95 11.88 7.68 -3.52
C ILE A 95 11.30 7.40 -2.13
N LYS A 96 12.06 6.73 -1.26
CA LYS A 96 11.62 6.40 0.09
C LYS A 96 11.54 7.66 0.97
N GLU A 97 12.56 8.51 0.93
CA GLU A 97 12.59 9.78 1.66
C GLU A 97 11.42 10.69 1.23
N GLU A 98 11.18 10.83 -0.07
CA GLU A 98 10.02 11.59 -0.59
C GLU A 98 8.70 10.98 -0.11
N ASN A 99 8.57 9.66 -0.11
CA ASN A 99 7.37 8.97 0.36
C ASN A 99 7.14 9.13 1.88
N ASP A 100 8.21 9.19 2.67
CA ASP A 100 8.15 9.44 4.11
C ASP A 100 7.73 10.90 4.38
N VAL A 101 8.23 11.86 3.60
CA VAL A 101 7.79 13.27 3.64
C VAL A 101 6.31 13.39 3.31
N LEU A 102 5.86 12.76 2.22
CA LEU A 102 4.44 12.75 1.84
C LEU A 102 3.57 12.18 2.97
N LEU A 103 4.00 11.09 3.61
CA LEU A 103 3.27 10.50 4.73
C LEU A 103 3.12 11.50 5.89
N SER A 104 4.22 12.15 6.29
CA SER A 104 4.17 13.17 7.36
C SER A 104 3.19 14.30 7.03
N LEU A 105 3.20 14.82 5.81
CA LEU A 105 2.27 15.87 5.38
C LEU A 105 0.80 15.42 5.40
N TRP A 106 0.53 14.16 5.05
CA TRP A 106 -0.82 13.60 5.10
C TRP A 106 -1.32 13.38 6.53
N LEU A 107 -0.47 12.87 7.43
CA LEU A 107 -0.81 12.71 8.84
C LEU A 107 -1.09 14.08 9.50
N GLU A 108 -0.24 15.07 9.25
CA GLU A 108 -0.45 16.45 9.73
C GLU A 108 -1.75 17.07 9.19
N ARG A 109 -2.10 16.84 7.92
CA ARG A 109 -3.35 17.38 7.32
C ARG A 109 -4.61 16.77 7.96
N GLU A 110 -4.58 15.48 8.27
CA GLU A 110 -5.73 14.74 8.77
C GLU A 110 -5.85 14.77 10.31
N ASP A 111 -4.94 15.47 10.98
CA ASP A 111 -4.85 15.61 12.46
C ASP A 111 -4.75 14.24 13.17
N ILE A 112 -3.92 13.34 12.61
CA ILE A 112 -3.68 11.96 13.10
C ILE A 112 -2.25 11.81 13.64
#